data_AF-A0A6A6GWP1-F1
#
_entry.id   AF-A0A6A6GWP1-F1
#
_cell.length_a   1.000
_cell.length_b   1.000
_cell.length_c   1.000
_cell.angle_alpha   90.00
_cell.angle_beta   90.00
_cell.angle_gamma   90.00
#
_symmetry.space_group_name_H-M   'P 1'
#
loop_
_entity.id
_entity.type
_entity.pdbx_description
1 polymer ?
#
loop_
_entity_poly.entity_id
_entity_poly.type
_entity_poly.pdbx_seq_one_letter_code
_entity_poly.pdbx_strand_id
1 'polypeptide(L)'
;MAQSRSPETVLMVGSVPLKSSKEVFKEVCRVLSGRLHTIPDGETGDRWNYIGWQLTRFPSAARRMELGGTHLPDTGKRNYTLDSIQPTSYDEAAIASYAEFKQLQNQGLIPPDVRFQISLPTPFNSLIGHLKPEVHAEIEPLYE
;
A
#
# COMPACT_ATOMS: atom_id res chain seq x y z
N MET A 1 8.87 43.46 0.28
CA MET A 1 8.11 42.27 0.71
C MET A 1 8.50 41.13 -0.21
N ALA A 2 9.05 40.03 0.33
CA ALA A 2 9.38 38.87 -0.50
C ALA A 2 8.07 38.21 -0.96
N GLN A 3 7.86 38.10 -2.28
CA GLN A 3 6.77 37.29 -2.82
C GLN A 3 6.98 35.84 -2.38
N SER A 4 6.02 35.29 -1.65
CA SER A 4 5.96 33.87 -1.37
C SER A 4 5.84 33.10 -2.69
N ARG A 5 6.92 32.46 -3.13
CA ARG A 5 6.85 31.48 -4.22
C ARG A 5 6.02 30.29 -3.73
N SER A 6 4.82 30.15 -4.27
CA SER A 6 4.06 28.91 -4.14
C SER A 6 4.92 27.78 -4.75
N PRO A 7 5.07 26.63 -4.07
CA PRO A 7 5.83 25.51 -4.63
C PRO A 7 5.23 25.09 -5.99
N GLU A 8 6.09 24.98 -6.99
CA GLU A 8 5.71 24.72 -8.39
C GLU A 8 5.22 23.27 -8.60
N THR A 9 5.63 22.35 -7.71
CA THR A 9 5.29 20.92 -7.80
C THR A 9 4.87 20.38 -6.43
N VAL A 10 3.89 19.47 -6.42
CA VAL A 10 3.41 18.77 -5.24
C VAL A 10 3.85 17.31 -5.30
N LEU A 11 4.49 16.83 -4.23
CA LEU A 11 4.74 15.41 -4.01
C LEU A 11 3.56 14.80 -3.26
N MET A 12 2.92 13.81 -3.88
CA MET A 12 1.91 12.96 -3.26
C MET A 12 2.57 11.65 -2.81
N VAL A 13 2.27 11.18 -1.60
CA VAL A 13 2.99 10.03 -1.02
C VAL A 13 2.28 8.70 -1.29
N GLY A 14 0.95 8.64 -1.14
CA GLY A 14 0.21 7.38 -1.22
C GLY A 14 -1.27 7.60 -0.95
N SER A 15 -1.71 7.27 0.26
CA SER A 15 -3.13 7.20 0.64
C SER A 15 -3.89 8.52 0.48
N VAL A 16 -5.13 8.42 -0.02
CA VAL A 16 -6.07 9.54 -0.16
C VAL A 16 -7.46 9.03 0.28
N PRO A 17 -8.18 9.72 1.19
CA PRO A 17 -9.40 9.23 1.81
C PRO A 17 -10.63 9.37 0.89
N LEU A 18 -10.56 8.79 -0.31
CA LEU A 18 -11.65 8.72 -1.29
C LEU A 18 -12.03 7.25 -1.55
N LYS A 19 -13.14 7.04 -2.25
CA LYS A 19 -13.76 5.70 -2.31
C LYS A 19 -13.08 4.74 -3.29
N SER A 20 -12.36 5.27 -4.27
CA SER A 20 -11.71 4.47 -5.33
C SER A 20 -10.52 5.19 -5.94
N SER A 21 -9.60 4.43 -6.56
CA SER A 21 -8.47 4.98 -7.32
C SER A 21 -8.94 5.93 -8.42
N LYS A 22 -10.02 5.59 -9.14
CA LYS A 22 -10.68 6.49 -10.10
C LYS A 22 -11.10 7.84 -9.52
N GLU A 23 -11.70 7.87 -8.32
CA GLU A 23 -12.07 9.14 -7.66
C GLU A 23 -10.82 9.93 -7.28
N VAL A 24 -9.79 9.25 -6.75
CA VAL A 24 -8.49 9.87 -6.42
C VAL A 24 -7.87 10.51 -7.64
N PHE A 25 -7.78 9.78 -8.75
CA PHE A 25 -7.20 10.30 -9.99
C PHE A 25 -7.89 11.56 -10.49
N LYS A 26 -9.23 11.56 -10.51
CA LYS A 26 -10.02 12.71 -10.95
C LYS A 26 -9.87 13.90 -10.02
N GLU A 27 -10.00 13.68 -8.73
CA GLU A 27 -10.03 14.78 -7.76
C GLU A 27 -8.65 15.42 -7.58
N VAL A 28 -7.59 14.61 -7.52
CA VAL A 28 -6.22 15.11 -7.43
C VAL A 28 -5.82 15.86 -8.69
N CYS A 29 -6.14 15.36 -9.89
CA CYS A 29 -5.88 16.10 -11.13
C CYS A 29 -6.68 17.41 -11.21
N ARG A 30 -7.93 17.42 -10.71
CA ARG A 30 -8.76 18.62 -10.65
C ARG A 30 -8.17 19.69 -9.72
N VAL A 31 -7.74 19.30 -8.52
CA VAL A 31 -7.28 20.22 -7.47
C VAL A 31 -5.83 20.66 -7.68
N LEU A 32 -4.97 19.77 -8.17
CA LEU A 32 -3.53 20.00 -8.32
C LEU A 32 -3.07 20.13 -9.77
N SER A 33 -3.99 20.52 -10.67
CA SER A 33 -3.70 20.74 -12.08
C SER A 33 -2.47 21.64 -12.29
N GLY A 34 -1.56 21.21 -13.17
CA GLY A 34 -0.31 21.90 -13.47
C GLY A 34 0.78 21.79 -12.39
N ARG A 35 0.58 21.00 -11.32
CA ARG A 35 1.55 20.83 -10.22
C ARG A 35 1.92 19.38 -9.92
N LEU A 36 1.38 18.43 -10.68
CA LEU A 36 1.61 17.00 -10.50
C LEU A 36 2.69 16.50 -11.46
N HIS A 37 3.67 15.79 -10.93
CA HIS A 37 4.55 14.93 -11.75
C HIS A 37 4.10 13.47 -11.70
N THR A 38 3.68 13.02 -10.52
CA THR A 38 3.14 11.68 -10.27
C THR A 38 1.82 11.77 -9.52
N ILE A 39 1.01 10.70 -9.61
CA ILE A 39 -0.23 10.56 -8.87
C ILE A 39 -0.37 9.15 -8.28
N PRO A 40 -0.59 9.01 -6.96
CA PRO A 40 -0.84 7.71 -6.34
C PRO A 40 -2.26 7.23 -6.61
N ASP A 41 -2.49 5.93 -6.52
CA ASP A 41 -3.83 5.33 -6.54
C ASP A 41 -4.67 5.61 -5.29
N GLY A 42 -4.05 6.21 -4.26
CA GLY A 42 -4.71 6.60 -3.02
C GLY A 42 -4.96 5.46 -2.04
N GLU A 43 -4.47 4.24 -2.29
CA GLU A 43 -4.60 3.09 -1.39
C GLU A 43 -6.04 2.86 -0.90
N THR A 44 -7.02 3.01 -1.78
CA THR A 44 -8.44 2.98 -1.42
C THR A 44 -8.98 1.57 -1.14
N GLY A 45 -10.21 1.50 -0.62
CA GLY A 45 -10.89 0.22 -0.35
C GLY A 45 -10.22 -0.55 0.78
N ASP A 46 -10.00 -1.86 0.60
CA ASP A 46 -9.37 -2.70 1.61
C ASP A 46 -7.99 -2.17 2.05
N ARG A 47 -7.29 -1.44 1.18
CA ARG A 47 -5.93 -0.93 1.41
C ARG A 47 -5.86 0.39 2.19
N TRP A 48 -6.99 0.93 2.65
CA TRP A 48 -7.09 2.27 3.24
C TRP A 48 -6.15 2.54 4.43
N ASN A 49 -5.68 1.50 5.11
CA ASN A 49 -4.81 1.58 6.27
C ASN A 49 -3.41 1.03 5.99
N TYR A 50 -2.80 1.43 4.87
CA TYR A 50 -1.42 1.12 4.49
C TYR A 50 -1.10 -0.39 4.49
N ILE A 51 -0.60 -0.94 5.60
CA ILE A 51 -0.30 -2.36 5.77
C ILE A 51 -1.47 -3.17 6.34
N GLY A 52 -2.53 -2.54 6.86
CA GLY A 52 -3.57 -3.22 7.65
C GLY A 52 -4.27 -4.36 6.92
N TRP A 53 -4.42 -4.25 5.60
CA TRP A 53 -4.99 -5.29 4.73
C TRP A 53 -4.10 -6.54 4.58
N GLN A 54 -2.86 -6.48 5.07
CA GLN A 54 -1.93 -7.59 5.10
C GLN A 54 -2.06 -8.45 6.36
N LEU A 55 -2.74 -7.98 7.42
CA LEU A 55 -2.89 -8.71 8.68
C LEU A 55 -3.41 -10.14 8.46
N THR A 56 -4.39 -10.29 7.58
CA THR A 56 -5.04 -11.58 7.30
C THR A 56 -4.17 -12.52 6.47
N ARG A 57 -3.06 -12.04 5.89
CA ARG A 57 -2.11 -12.86 5.12
C ARG A 57 -1.25 -13.75 6.00
N PHE A 58 -1.03 -13.33 7.25
CA PHE A 58 -0.21 -14.05 8.21
C PHE A 58 -1.01 -15.07 9.02
N PRO A 59 -0.40 -16.18 9.48
CA PRO A 59 -1.07 -17.15 10.33
C PRO A 59 -1.37 -16.53 11.70
N SER A 60 -2.52 -16.88 12.31
CA SER A 60 -2.94 -16.31 13.61
C SER A 60 -1.91 -16.51 14.71
N ALA A 61 -1.23 -17.66 14.75
CA ALA A 61 -0.18 -17.92 15.74
C ALA A 61 1.00 -16.93 15.67
N ALA A 62 1.32 -16.42 14.48
CA ALA A 62 2.42 -15.46 14.29
C ALA A 62 2.04 -14.02 14.70
N ARG A 63 0.76 -13.68 14.64
CA ARG A 63 0.27 -12.31 14.90
C ARG A 63 0.47 -11.92 16.35
N ARG A 64 0.63 -10.62 16.59
CA ARG A 64 0.60 -10.03 17.92
C ARG A 64 -0.74 -10.32 18.60
N MET A 65 -0.74 -10.47 19.93
CA MET A 65 -1.94 -10.88 20.67
C MET A 65 -3.08 -9.86 20.54
N GLU A 66 -2.75 -8.57 20.53
CA GLU A 66 -3.69 -7.46 20.34
C GLU A 66 -4.33 -7.41 18.94
N LEU A 67 -3.82 -8.20 17.98
CA LEU A 67 -4.32 -8.30 16.61
C LEU A 67 -4.92 -9.69 16.31
N GLY A 68 -5.42 -10.37 17.35
CA GLY A 68 -6.03 -11.69 17.23
C GLY A 68 -5.02 -12.83 17.13
N GLY A 69 -3.81 -12.62 17.68
CA GLY A 69 -2.79 -13.64 17.80
C GLY A 69 -3.20 -14.78 18.73
N THR A 70 -2.70 -15.99 18.46
CA THR A 70 -2.79 -17.13 19.39
C THR A 70 -1.44 -17.43 20.01
N HIS A 71 -1.42 -18.26 21.06
CA HIS A 71 -0.18 -18.73 21.67
C HIS A 71 0.66 -19.50 20.64
N LEU A 72 1.97 -19.24 20.66
CA LEU A 72 2.93 -20.00 19.88
C LEU A 72 3.08 -21.41 20.49
N PRO A 73 3.42 -22.43 19.69
CA PRO A 73 3.76 -23.74 20.23
C PRO A 73 4.93 -23.67 21.22
N ASP A 74 4.88 -24.50 22.26
CA ASP A 74 5.94 -24.60 23.29
C ASP A 74 7.23 -25.25 22.74
N THR A 75 7.20 -25.83 21.54
CA THR A 75 8.29 -26.58 20.94
C THR A 75 9.07 -25.77 19.89
N GLY A 76 10.39 -25.67 20.08
CA GLY A 76 11.41 -25.41 19.05
C GLY A 76 11.13 -24.38 17.93
N LYS A 77 11.72 -24.63 16.74
CA LYS A 77 11.50 -23.82 15.53
C LYS A 77 10.04 -23.92 15.08
N ARG A 78 9.49 -22.79 14.66
CA ARG A 78 8.10 -22.70 14.21
C ARG A 78 8.14 -22.96 12.72
N ASN A 79 7.67 -24.14 12.28
CA ASN A 79 7.80 -24.63 10.90
C ASN A 79 6.94 -23.83 9.89
N TYR A 80 7.11 -22.51 9.81
CA TYR A 80 6.49 -21.68 8.79
C TYR A 80 7.11 -22.01 7.43
N THR A 81 6.25 -22.12 6.43
CA THR A 81 6.58 -22.36 5.01
C THR A 81 5.90 -21.30 4.16
N LEU A 82 6.19 -21.26 2.86
CA LEU A 82 5.52 -20.34 1.94
C LEU A 82 3.99 -20.48 2.00
N ASP A 83 3.49 -21.72 2.13
CA ASP A 83 2.06 -22.01 2.27
C ASP A 83 1.43 -21.46 3.57
N SER A 84 2.25 -21.04 4.53
CA SER A 84 1.79 -20.38 5.76
C SER A 84 1.36 -18.94 5.54
N ILE A 85 1.78 -18.32 4.42
CA ILE A 85 1.55 -16.92 4.08
C ILE A 85 0.64 -16.85 2.87
N GLN A 86 -0.48 -16.15 2.97
CA GLN A 86 -1.35 -15.92 1.82
C GLN A 86 -0.70 -14.94 0.85
N PRO A 87 -1.00 -15.02 -0.47
CA PRO A 87 -0.51 -14.05 -1.45
C PRO A 87 -0.73 -12.60 -1.01
N THR A 88 0.29 -11.76 -1.17
CA THR A 88 0.26 -10.37 -0.72
C THR A 88 -0.69 -9.50 -1.56
N SER A 89 -0.90 -9.87 -2.82
CA SER A 89 -1.75 -9.20 -3.81
C SER A 89 -1.40 -7.74 -4.09
N TYR A 90 -0.17 -7.29 -3.76
CA TYR A 90 0.27 -5.92 -4.05
C TYR A 90 0.32 -5.64 -5.56
N ASP A 91 0.78 -6.62 -6.33
CA ASP A 91 0.83 -6.61 -7.78
C ASP A 91 -0.56 -6.54 -8.41
N GLU A 92 -1.50 -7.37 -7.96
CA GLU A 92 -2.89 -7.36 -8.41
C GLU A 92 -3.53 -5.98 -8.20
N ALA A 93 -3.34 -5.37 -7.02
CA ALA A 93 -3.84 -4.04 -6.71
C ALA A 93 -3.20 -2.94 -7.57
N ALA A 94 -1.89 -3.03 -7.82
CA ALA A 94 -1.16 -2.09 -8.65
C ALA A 94 -1.58 -2.18 -10.13
N ILE A 95 -1.73 -3.40 -10.66
CA ILE A 95 -2.17 -3.66 -12.04
C ILE A 95 -3.58 -3.12 -12.24
N ALA A 96 -4.50 -3.39 -11.31
CA ALA A 96 -5.88 -2.91 -11.38
C ALA A 96 -5.94 -1.37 -11.38
N SER A 97 -5.23 -0.72 -10.46
CA SER A 97 -5.21 0.75 -10.37
C SER A 97 -4.52 1.41 -11.57
N TYR A 98 -3.47 0.78 -12.10
CA TYR A 98 -2.80 1.25 -13.31
C TYR A 98 -3.71 1.17 -14.55
N ALA A 99 -4.53 0.13 -14.67
CA ALA A 99 -5.51 0.02 -15.76
C ALA A 99 -6.51 1.18 -15.73
N GLU A 100 -7.03 1.55 -14.54
CA GLU A 100 -7.90 2.72 -14.37
C GLU A 100 -7.18 4.03 -14.71
N PHE A 101 -5.94 4.19 -14.24
CA PHE A 101 -5.10 5.34 -14.56
C PHE A 101 -4.95 5.51 -16.08
N LYS A 102 -4.59 4.44 -16.80
CA LYS A 102 -4.42 4.46 -18.26
C LYS A 102 -5.73 4.76 -18.98
N GLN A 103 -6.86 4.24 -18.50
CA GLN A 103 -8.16 4.55 -19.05
C GLN A 103 -8.47 6.06 -18.96
N LEU A 104 -8.23 6.68 -17.79
CA LEU A 104 -8.47 8.11 -17.59
C LEU A 104 -7.48 8.99 -18.37
N GLN A 105 -6.23 8.57 -18.50
CA GLN A 105 -5.25 9.27 -19.33
C GLN A 105 -5.64 9.24 -20.82
N ASN A 106 -6.11 8.09 -21.31
CA ASN A 106 -6.61 7.96 -22.68
C ASN A 106 -7.86 8.81 -22.95
N GLN A 107 -8.65 9.12 -21.91
CA GLN A 107 -9.81 10.03 -21.98
C GLN A 107 -9.41 11.51 -21.87
N GLY A 108 -8.12 11.82 -21.68
CA GLY A 108 -7.62 13.19 -21.46
C GLY A 108 -7.96 13.77 -20.08
N LEU A 109 -8.43 12.94 -19.13
CA LEU A 109 -8.74 13.36 -17.77
C LEU A 109 -7.51 13.42 -16.87
N ILE A 110 -6.46 12.68 -17.22
CA ILE A 110 -5.12 12.78 -16.63
C ILE A 110 -4.19 13.31 -17.72
N PRO A 111 -3.39 14.37 -17.46
CA PRO A 111 -2.41 14.86 -18.42
C PRO A 111 -1.42 13.77 -18.88
N PRO A 112 -0.98 13.79 -20.15
CA PRO A 112 -0.13 12.73 -20.70
C PRO A 112 1.28 12.67 -20.07
N ASP A 113 1.73 13.76 -19.46
CA ASP A 113 3.02 13.91 -18.78
C ASP A 113 2.99 13.50 -17.30
N VAL A 114 1.80 13.34 -16.71
CA VAL A 114 1.64 12.80 -15.35
C VAL A 114 1.89 11.30 -15.35
N ARG A 115 2.65 10.82 -14.38
CA ARG A 115 3.00 9.39 -14.22
C ARG A 115 2.19 8.74 -13.10
N PHE A 116 1.88 7.46 -13.29
CA PHE A 116 1.30 6.64 -12.23
C PHE A 116 2.34 6.34 -11.13
N GLN A 117 1.92 6.37 -9.87
CA GLN A 117 2.72 6.00 -8.71
C GLN A 117 1.99 4.93 -7.91
N ILE A 118 2.75 3.93 -7.46
CA ILE A 118 2.32 2.95 -6.46
C ILE A 118 3.24 3.06 -5.25
N SER A 119 2.67 2.93 -4.06
CA SER A 119 3.41 2.95 -2.81
C SER A 119 3.39 1.56 -2.21
N LEU A 120 4.58 0.97 -2.05
CA LEU A 120 4.76 -0.35 -1.46
C LEU A 120 5.46 -0.21 -0.11
N PRO A 121 4.95 -0.86 0.94
CA PRO A 121 5.67 -0.95 2.20
C PRO A 121 6.91 -1.82 2.04
N THR A 122 7.90 -1.60 2.90
CA THR A 122 8.93 -2.62 3.08
C THR A 122 8.31 -3.85 3.75
N PRO A 123 8.79 -5.08 3.46
CA PRO A 123 8.38 -6.28 4.19
C PRO A 123 8.37 -6.07 5.70
N PHE A 124 9.43 -5.45 6.21
CA PHE A 124 9.61 -5.10 7.61
C PHE A 124 8.43 -4.31 8.22
N ASN A 125 7.80 -3.40 7.48
CA ASN A 125 6.64 -2.65 7.98
C ASN A 125 5.46 -3.60 8.30
N SER A 126 5.18 -4.56 7.41
CA SER A 126 4.12 -5.55 7.62
C SER A 126 4.44 -6.48 8.79
N LEU A 127 5.70 -6.88 8.97
CA LEU A 127 6.13 -7.75 10.07
C LEU A 127 6.03 -7.05 11.42
N ILE A 128 6.63 -5.86 11.56
CA ILE A 128 6.63 -5.13 12.84
C ILE A 128 5.22 -4.70 13.25
N GLY A 129 4.37 -4.36 12.28
CA GLY A 129 3.00 -3.92 12.50
C GLY A 129 2.07 -5.04 12.94
N HIS A 130 2.31 -6.29 12.52
CA HIS A 130 1.35 -7.38 12.74
C HIS A 130 1.88 -8.55 13.57
N LEU A 131 3.18 -8.82 13.59
CA LEU A 131 3.74 -10.08 14.08
C LEU A 131 4.51 -9.93 15.39
N LYS A 132 4.56 -11.02 16.16
CA LYS A 132 5.42 -11.14 17.34
C LYS A 132 6.91 -11.04 16.93
N PRO A 133 7.78 -10.32 17.68
CA PRO A 133 9.18 -10.15 17.30
C PRO A 133 9.93 -11.47 17.09
N GLU A 134 9.69 -12.48 17.94
CA GLU A 134 10.35 -13.78 17.86
C GLU A 134 10.09 -14.60 16.58
N VAL A 135 9.15 -14.18 15.70
CA VAL A 135 8.90 -14.87 14.42
C VAL A 135 9.33 -14.08 13.19
N HIS A 136 9.85 -12.86 13.34
CA HIS A 136 10.18 -11.99 12.20
C HIS A 136 11.21 -12.63 11.26
N ALA A 137 12.32 -13.13 11.80
CA ALA A 137 13.39 -13.74 11.01
C ALA A 137 12.97 -15.04 10.30
N GLU A 138 11.96 -15.75 10.83
CA GLU A 138 11.42 -16.97 10.21
C GLU A 138 10.44 -16.64 9.08
N ILE A 139 9.67 -15.56 9.19
CA ILE A 139 8.58 -15.20 8.26
C ILE A 139 9.02 -14.22 7.16
N GLU A 140 9.97 -13.32 7.43
CA GLU A 140 10.44 -12.32 6.46
C GLU A 140 10.74 -12.91 5.06
N PRO A 141 11.56 -13.97 4.91
CA PRO A 141 11.86 -14.53 3.59
C PRO A 141 10.68 -15.26 2.91
N LEU A 142 9.56 -15.47 3.63
CA LEU A 142 8.35 -16.10 3.11
C LEU A 142 7.30 -15.07 2.66
N TYR A 143 7.46 -13.81 3.06
CA TYR A 143 6.55 -12.71 2.77
C TYR A 143 6.99 -11.87 1.56
N GLU A 144 8.29 -11.89 1.24
CA GLU A 144 8.88 -11.23 0.06
C GLU A 144 8.40 -11.81 -1.28
#